data_AF-A0A924WFU2-F1
#
_entry.id   AF-A0A924WFU2-F1
#
_cell.length_a   1.000
_cell.length_b   1.000
_cell.length_c   1.000
_cell.angle_alpha   90.00
_cell.angle_beta   90.00
_cell.angle_gamma   90.00
#
_symmetry.space_group_name_H-M   'P 1'
#
loop_
_entity.id
_entity.type
_entity.pdbx_description
1 polymer ?
#
loop_
_entity_poly.entity_id
_entity_poly.type
_entity_poly.pdbx_seq_one_letter_code
_entity_poly.pdbx_strand_id
1 'polypeptide(L)'
;MVLSKINAAIADYKKWLHGTKHHPFVHKWESVQHFQNHWDLGAADPAAMFEGSFRNSETRRLWQTENWQPKHMMAEFWRFDPLSVRLMFDDLFNETREVEGRTSRFLFGCDMLLRDYRKTKSTRIENNHDHGDFQMIALYLAFRYPESYAPYDFNTFQKAMTRFEARDIPQSNDLARYFKVLRTLMTFLEKDGDVVPAMQKHLHPRRHFQGKTMLLAEDFCRFAAG
;
A
#
# COMPACT_ATOMS: atom_id res chain seq x y z
N MET A 1 -8.96 20.10 -4.97
CA MET A 1 -7.99 20.52 -3.96
C MET A 1 -7.56 21.94 -4.29
N VAL A 2 -7.38 22.80 -3.30
CA VAL A 2 -6.96 24.19 -3.48
C VAL A 2 -5.43 24.26 -3.61
N LEU A 3 -4.93 24.82 -4.71
CA LEU A 3 -3.51 24.84 -5.04
C LEU A 3 -2.65 25.55 -3.97
N SER A 4 -3.13 26.68 -3.44
CA SER A 4 -2.40 27.42 -2.40
C SER A 4 -2.23 26.60 -1.11
N LYS A 5 -3.20 25.75 -0.75
CA LYS A 5 -3.12 24.85 0.41
C LYS A 5 -2.12 23.73 0.18
N ILE A 6 -2.08 23.15 -1.02
CA ILE A 6 -1.07 22.15 -1.39
C ILE A 6 0.32 22.77 -1.30
N ASN A 7 0.55 23.92 -1.92
CA ASN A 7 1.87 24.57 -1.92
C ASN A 7 2.34 24.95 -0.51
N ALA A 8 1.43 25.46 0.34
CA ALA A 8 1.74 25.73 1.75
C ALA A 8 2.14 24.45 2.50
N ALA A 9 1.37 23.36 2.33
CA ALA A 9 1.69 22.07 2.94
C ALA A 9 3.02 21.49 2.43
N ILE A 10 3.37 21.66 1.15
CA ILE A 10 4.68 21.26 0.60
C ILE A 10 5.80 22.04 1.28
N ALA A 11 5.64 23.35 1.48
CA ALA A 11 6.65 24.15 2.17
C ALA A 11 6.87 23.67 3.62
N ASP A 12 5.79 23.33 4.34
CA ASP A 12 5.88 22.80 5.70
C ASP A 12 6.47 21.38 5.73
N TYR A 13 6.10 20.53 4.77
CA TYR A 13 6.63 19.17 4.63
C TYR A 13 8.14 19.20 4.40
N LYS A 14 8.65 20.10 3.58
CA LYS A 14 10.10 20.28 3.38
C LYS A 14 10.82 20.68 4.65
N LYS A 15 10.28 21.66 5.38
CA LYS A 15 10.86 22.08 6.67
C LYS A 15 10.92 20.90 7.64
N TRP A 16 9.88 20.08 7.66
CA TRP A 16 9.84 18.87 8.46
C TRP A 16 10.88 17.83 8.03
N LEU A 17 11.01 17.56 6.72
CA LEU A 17 12.01 16.62 6.19
C LEU A 17 13.44 17.06 6.54
N HIS A 18 13.77 18.34 6.42
CA HIS A 18 15.11 18.86 6.76
C HIS A 18 15.37 18.96 8.26
N GLY A 19 14.32 19.22 9.07
CA GLY A 19 14.43 19.31 10.52
C GLY A 19 14.39 17.96 11.25
N THR A 20 13.90 16.91 10.59
CA THR A 20 13.79 15.57 11.15
C THR A 20 15.14 14.87 11.15
N LYS A 21 15.54 14.28 12.28
CA LYS A 21 16.78 13.49 12.37
C LYS A 21 16.61 12.06 11.83
N HIS A 22 15.48 11.44 12.14
CA HIS A 22 15.14 10.08 11.72
C HIS A 22 13.70 10.06 11.25
N HIS A 23 13.50 9.82 9.95
CA HIS A 23 12.17 9.82 9.36
C HIS A 23 11.38 8.56 9.80
N PRO A 24 10.19 8.71 10.41
CA PRO A 24 9.49 7.62 11.11
C PRO A 24 8.92 6.53 10.19
N PHE A 25 8.77 6.80 8.89
CA PHE A 25 8.08 5.89 7.94
C PHE A 25 9.00 5.24 6.89
N VAL A 26 10.32 5.30 7.06
CA VAL A 26 11.28 4.73 6.08
C VAL A 26 11.17 3.20 5.93
N HIS A 27 10.63 2.50 6.94
CA HIS A 27 10.32 1.07 6.87
C HIS A 27 9.40 0.69 5.70
N LYS A 28 8.59 1.61 5.16
CA LYS A 28 7.80 1.36 3.95
C LYS A 28 8.68 1.15 2.72
N TRP A 29 9.76 1.93 2.58
CA TRP A 29 10.73 1.78 1.49
C TRP A 29 11.56 0.52 1.62
N GLU A 30 11.89 0.08 2.84
CA GLU A 30 12.47 -1.25 3.06
C GLU A 30 11.53 -2.35 2.55
N SER A 31 10.24 -2.25 2.88
CA SER A 31 9.26 -3.27 2.51
C SER A 31 9.08 -3.37 0.99
N VAL A 32 9.08 -2.24 0.27
CA VAL A 32 9.10 -2.25 -1.21
C VAL A 32 10.36 -2.93 -1.73
N GLN A 33 11.54 -2.57 -1.23
CA GLN A 33 12.80 -3.16 -1.67
C GLN A 33 12.84 -4.67 -1.42
N HIS A 34 12.39 -5.10 -0.24
CA HIS A 34 12.34 -6.51 0.13
C HIS A 34 11.35 -7.27 -0.76
N PHE A 35 10.14 -6.75 -0.95
CA PHE A 35 9.14 -7.38 -1.80
C PHE A 35 9.63 -7.55 -3.26
N GLN A 36 10.22 -6.51 -3.84
CA GLN A 36 10.76 -6.54 -5.21
C GLN A 36 11.82 -7.62 -5.40
N ASN A 37 12.59 -7.95 -4.36
CA ASN A 37 13.65 -8.96 -4.43
C ASN A 37 13.15 -10.40 -4.23
N HIS A 38 11.94 -10.60 -3.70
CA HIS A 38 11.49 -11.93 -3.24
C HIS A 38 10.16 -12.38 -3.87
N TRP A 39 9.39 -11.48 -4.47
CA TRP A 39 8.12 -11.83 -5.08
C TRP A 39 8.30 -12.53 -6.43
N ASP A 40 7.88 -13.79 -6.50
CA ASP A 40 7.87 -14.57 -7.73
C ASP A 40 6.63 -15.47 -7.79
N LEU A 41 5.66 -15.11 -8.63
CA LEU A 41 4.45 -15.89 -8.83
C LEU A 41 4.73 -17.29 -9.41
N GLY A 42 5.87 -17.49 -10.07
CA GLY A 42 6.32 -18.77 -10.62
C GLY A 42 7.01 -19.70 -9.62
N ALA A 43 7.19 -19.28 -8.37
CA ALA A 43 7.90 -20.05 -7.35
C ALA A 43 7.27 -21.45 -7.14
N ALA A 44 8.13 -22.44 -6.90
CA ALA A 44 7.72 -23.82 -6.65
C ALA A 44 6.92 -23.99 -5.35
N ASP A 45 7.26 -23.21 -4.31
CA ASP A 45 6.49 -23.08 -3.08
C ASP A 45 5.92 -21.66 -2.97
N PRO A 46 4.69 -21.43 -3.50
CA PRO A 46 4.11 -20.10 -3.53
C PRO A 46 3.74 -19.58 -2.13
N ALA A 47 3.45 -20.46 -1.16
CA ALA A 47 3.17 -20.05 0.21
C ALA A 47 4.44 -19.54 0.91
N ALA A 48 5.57 -20.25 0.77
CA ALA A 48 6.85 -19.79 1.29
C ALA A 48 7.32 -18.49 0.60
N MET A 49 7.12 -18.37 -0.72
CA MET A 49 7.39 -17.14 -1.47
C MET A 49 6.58 -15.96 -0.92
N PHE A 50 5.26 -16.14 -0.75
CA PHE A 50 4.39 -15.09 -0.21
C PHE A 50 4.85 -14.65 1.19
N GLU A 51 5.06 -15.60 2.11
CA GLU A 51 5.52 -15.26 3.46
C GLU A 51 6.89 -14.59 3.48
N GLY A 52 7.80 -15.05 2.61
CA GLY A 52 9.13 -14.51 2.41
C GLY A 52 9.11 -13.08 1.88
N SER A 53 8.12 -12.72 1.07
CA SER A 53 7.98 -11.38 0.46
C SER A 53 7.50 -10.31 1.43
N PHE A 54 6.87 -10.69 2.55
CA PHE A 54 6.39 -9.77 3.58
C PHE A 54 7.25 -9.86 4.84
N ARG A 55 8.45 -9.28 4.77
CA ARG A 55 9.38 -9.09 5.88
C ARG A 55 9.80 -7.64 6.00
N ASN A 56 10.07 -7.23 7.23
CA ASN A 56 10.56 -5.91 7.57
C ASN A 56 11.25 -5.99 8.93
N SER A 57 12.36 -5.27 9.08
CA SER A 57 13.19 -5.29 10.28
C SER A 57 12.73 -4.33 11.40
N GLU A 58 11.81 -3.41 11.11
CA GLU A 58 11.28 -2.44 12.09
C GLU A 58 9.87 -2.82 12.58
N THR A 59 8.98 -3.26 11.68
CA THR A 59 7.56 -3.42 12.02
C THR A 59 6.84 -4.42 11.14
N ARG A 60 5.87 -5.14 11.72
CA ARG A 60 4.92 -5.98 10.98
C ARG A 60 3.54 -5.32 10.80
N ARG A 61 3.36 -4.12 11.37
CA ARG A 61 2.07 -3.40 11.40
C ARG A 61 1.53 -3.01 10.03
N LEU A 62 2.35 -3.07 8.98
CA LEU A 62 1.91 -2.84 7.60
C LEU A 62 0.93 -3.91 7.10
N TRP A 63 0.93 -5.11 7.66
CA TRP A 63 0.10 -6.24 7.20
C TRP A 63 -0.43 -7.12 8.33
N GLN A 64 -0.19 -6.75 9.59
CA GLN A 64 -0.66 -7.47 10.75
C GLN A 64 -0.71 -6.61 12.02
N THR A 65 -1.85 -6.60 12.69
CA THR A 65 -2.05 -6.17 14.08
C THR A 65 -2.83 -7.26 14.82
N GLU A 66 -3.21 -7.04 16.09
CA GLU A 66 -4.00 -7.99 16.87
C GLU A 66 -5.35 -8.32 16.21
N ASN A 67 -6.05 -7.29 15.71
CA ASN A 67 -7.41 -7.39 15.17
C ASN A 67 -7.48 -7.27 13.64
N TRP A 68 -6.34 -7.33 12.95
CA TRP A 68 -6.26 -7.21 11.50
C TRP A 68 -5.09 -8.03 10.99
N GLN A 69 -5.35 -9.18 10.38
CA GLN A 69 -4.35 -10.18 10.02
C GLN A 69 -4.45 -10.66 8.55
N PRO A 70 -4.53 -9.76 7.56
CA PRO A 70 -4.74 -10.16 6.16
C PRO A 70 -3.56 -10.92 5.56
N LYS A 71 -2.32 -10.69 6.02
CA LYS A 71 -1.17 -11.51 5.60
C LYS A 71 -1.35 -12.97 6.03
N HIS A 72 -1.77 -13.21 7.27
CA HIS A 72 -1.99 -14.57 7.76
C HIS A 72 -3.04 -15.28 6.90
N MET A 73 -4.17 -14.61 6.67
CA MET A 73 -5.25 -15.17 5.86
C MET A 73 -4.86 -15.45 4.42
N MET A 74 -4.10 -14.55 3.79
CA MET A 74 -3.59 -14.80 2.44
C MET A 74 -2.56 -15.94 2.40
N ALA A 75 -1.74 -16.12 3.44
CA ALA A 75 -0.84 -17.28 3.52
C ALA A 75 -1.61 -18.61 3.64
N GLU A 76 -2.70 -18.64 4.42
CA GLU A 76 -3.59 -19.81 4.46
C GLU A 76 -4.26 -20.07 3.11
N PHE A 77 -4.65 -19.03 2.37
CA PHE A 77 -5.17 -19.18 1.01
C PHE A 77 -4.14 -19.76 0.05
N TRP A 78 -2.88 -19.31 0.09
CA TRP A 78 -1.81 -19.88 -0.71
C TRP A 78 -1.55 -21.36 -0.41
N ARG A 79 -1.72 -21.78 0.86
CA ARG A 79 -1.63 -23.20 1.25
C ARG A 79 -2.84 -24.02 0.83
N PHE A 80 -4.01 -23.39 0.81
CA PHE A 80 -5.28 -24.04 0.54
C PHE A 80 -5.54 -24.25 -0.95
N ASP A 81 -5.42 -23.18 -1.75
CA ASP A 81 -5.66 -23.20 -3.19
C ASP A 81 -4.69 -22.24 -3.92
N PRO A 82 -3.43 -22.65 -4.12
CA PRO A 82 -2.42 -21.81 -4.73
C PRO A 82 -2.73 -21.41 -6.18
N LEU A 83 -3.50 -22.22 -6.92
CA LEU A 83 -3.85 -21.91 -8.31
C LEU A 83 -4.83 -20.73 -8.37
N SER A 84 -5.90 -20.78 -7.58
CA SER A 84 -6.86 -19.68 -7.51
C SER A 84 -6.21 -18.38 -7.02
N VAL A 85 -5.35 -18.46 -6.01
CA VAL A 85 -4.64 -17.28 -5.50
C VAL A 85 -3.68 -16.70 -6.54
N ARG A 86 -2.97 -17.53 -7.31
CA ARG A 86 -2.13 -17.06 -8.43
C ARG A 86 -2.95 -16.29 -9.47
N LEU A 87 -4.09 -16.85 -9.90
CA LEU A 87 -4.99 -16.18 -10.84
C LEU A 87 -5.53 -14.86 -10.31
N MET A 88 -5.80 -14.77 -9.01
CA MET A 88 -6.21 -13.52 -8.35
C MET A 88 -5.10 -12.47 -8.40
N PHE A 89 -3.85 -12.83 -8.10
CA PHE A 89 -2.73 -11.90 -8.19
C PHE A 89 -2.41 -11.51 -9.64
N ASP A 90 -2.51 -12.44 -10.60
CA ASP A 90 -2.36 -12.13 -12.02
C ASP A 90 -3.39 -11.10 -12.50
N ASP A 91 -4.67 -11.28 -12.13
CA ASP A 91 -5.71 -10.28 -12.45
C ASP A 91 -5.48 -8.96 -11.69
N LEU A 92 -5.13 -9.00 -10.40
CA LEU A 92 -4.84 -7.81 -9.60
C LEU A 92 -3.70 -7.00 -10.22
N PHE A 93 -2.68 -7.66 -10.75
CA PHE A 93 -1.50 -7.03 -11.31
C PHE A 93 -1.60 -6.72 -12.80
N ASN A 94 -2.71 -7.03 -13.45
CA ASN A 94 -2.92 -6.73 -14.87
C ASN A 94 -3.27 -5.24 -15.11
N GLU A 95 -2.28 -4.38 -15.27
CA GLU A 95 -2.49 -2.94 -15.47
C GLU A 95 -3.20 -2.56 -16.78
N THR A 96 -3.49 -3.50 -17.69
CA THR A 96 -4.33 -3.24 -18.88
C THR A 96 -5.82 -3.11 -18.52
N ARG A 97 -6.21 -3.46 -17.29
CA ARG A 97 -7.58 -3.34 -16.77
C ARG A 97 -7.66 -2.23 -15.71
N GLU A 98 -8.84 -1.66 -15.57
CA GLU A 98 -9.06 -0.62 -14.55
C GLU A 98 -8.84 -1.13 -13.14
N VAL A 99 -8.21 -0.29 -12.31
CA VAL A 99 -7.83 -0.66 -10.94
C VAL A 99 -9.04 -1.04 -10.09
N GLU A 100 -10.15 -0.31 -10.23
CA GLU A 100 -11.40 -0.57 -9.49
C GLU A 100 -11.93 -1.97 -9.76
N GLY A 101 -12.02 -2.37 -11.03
CA GLY A 101 -12.47 -3.70 -11.40
C GLY A 101 -11.57 -4.82 -10.87
N ARG A 102 -10.24 -4.61 -10.91
CA ARG A 102 -9.26 -5.57 -10.41
C ARG A 102 -9.30 -5.71 -8.88
N THR A 103 -9.38 -4.60 -8.16
CA THR A 103 -9.47 -4.62 -6.69
C THR A 103 -10.78 -5.26 -6.21
N SER A 104 -11.89 -4.99 -6.90
CA SER A 104 -13.19 -5.58 -6.58
C SER A 104 -13.22 -7.09 -6.85
N ARG A 105 -12.64 -7.54 -7.96
CA ARG A 105 -12.51 -8.99 -8.24
C ARG A 105 -11.57 -9.69 -7.26
N PHE A 106 -10.49 -9.04 -6.85
CA PHE A 106 -9.58 -9.59 -5.83
C PHE A 106 -10.30 -9.75 -4.49
N LEU A 107 -11.05 -8.73 -4.05
CA LEU A 107 -11.85 -8.80 -2.82
C LEU A 107 -12.88 -9.95 -2.88
N PHE A 108 -13.63 -10.05 -3.98
CA PHE A 108 -14.55 -11.16 -4.21
C PHE A 108 -13.86 -12.53 -4.20
N GLY A 109 -12.64 -12.62 -4.77
CA GLY A 109 -11.82 -13.83 -4.69
C GLY A 109 -11.48 -14.23 -3.26
N CYS A 110 -11.14 -13.26 -2.39
CA CYS A 110 -10.93 -13.50 -0.97
C CYS A 110 -12.20 -14.02 -0.27
N ASP A 111 -13.37 -13.45 -0.57
CA ASP A 111 -14.65 -13.92 -0.02
C ASP A 111 -14.94 -15.38 -0.38
N MET A 112 -14.71 -15.73 -1.66
CA MET A 112 -14.91 -17.07 -2.19
C MET A 112 -13.96 -18.08 -1.55
N LEU A 113 -12.67 -17.76 -1.47
CA LEU A 113 -11.68 -18.60 -0.82
C LEU A 113 -11.95 -18.78 0.67
N LEU A 114 -12.37 -17.72 1.38
CA LEU A 114 -12.72 -17.81 2.79
C LEU A 114 -13.90 -18.77 3.02
N ARG A 115 -14.93 -18.67 2.18
CA ARG A 115 -16.10 -19.56 2.25
C ARG A 115 -15.72 -21.01 2.06
N ASP A 116 -14.87 -21.32 1.08
CA ASP A 116 -14.51 -22.69 0.75
C ASP A 116 -13.46 -23.26 1.72
N TYR A 117 -12.54 -22.41 2.20
CA TYR A 117 -11.61 -22.73 3.29
C TYR A 117 -12.36 -23.17 4.56
N ARG A 118 -13.42 -22.43 4.98
CA ARG A 118 -14.23 -22.80 6.16
C ARG A 118 -14.93 -24.15 6.05
N LYS A 119 -15.40 -24.51 4.86
CA LYS A 119 -16.05 -25.83 4.63
C LYS A 119 -15.09 -26.99 4.87
N THR A 120 -13.80 -26.80 4.58
CA THR A 120 -12.77 -27.84 4.72
C THR A 120 -12.08 -27.82 6.08
N LYS A 121 -12.04 -26.68 6.77
CA LYS A 121 -11.38 -26.47 8.07
C LYS A 121 -12.39 -26.13 9.17
N SER A 122 -13.44 -26.94 9.30
CA SER A 122 -14.61 -26.73 10.19
C SER A 122 -14.31 -26.45 11.67
N THR A 123 -13.06 -26.64 12.15
CA THR A 123 -12.65 -26.42 13.54
C THR A 123 -11.83 -25.15 13.78
N ARG A 124 -11.41 -24.41 12.74
CA ARG A 124 -10.67 -23.15 12.88
C ARG A 124 -11.60 -21.94 12.89
N ILE A 125 -11.21 -20.90 13.64
CA ILE A 125 -12.01 -19.71 13.97
C ILE A 125 -11.90 -18.60 12.89
N GLU A 126 -11.19 -18.84 11.77
CA GLU A 126 -10.94 -17.79 10.78
C GLU A 126 -12.23 -17.32 10.08
N ASN A 127 -12.78 -16.22 10.60
CA ASN A 127 -14.06 -15.66 10.22
C ASN A 127 -13.97 -14.36 9.41
N ASN A 128 -12.76 -13.90 9.10
CA ASN A 128 -12.51 -12.77 8.22
C ASN A 128 -11.23 -13.00 7.43
N HIS A 129 -11.09 -12.30 6.29
CA HIS A 129 -9.83 -12.25 5.53
C HIS A 129 -9.13 -10.88 5.65
N ASP A 130 -9.81 -9.85 6.20
CA ASP A 130 -9.25 -8.51 6.47
C ASP A 130 -8.79 -7.72 5.23
N HIS A 131 -9.38 -7.97 4.06
CA HIS A 131 -9.12 -7.18 2.83
C HIS A 131 -10.21 -6.16 2.49
N GLY A 132 -11.31 -6.13 3.24
CA GLY A 132 -12.49 -5.28 2.95
C GLY A 132 -12.26 -3.77 3.15
N ASP A 133 -11.22 -3.39 3.88
CA ASP A 133 -10.78 -2.00 4.03
C ASP A 133 -9.85 -1.54 2.89
N PHE A 134 -9.52 -2.45 1.97
CA PHE A 134 -8.59 -2.28 0.85
C PHE A 134 -7.14 -1.91 1.22
N GLN A 135 -6.77 -1.85 2.51
CA GLN A 135 -5.41 -1.47 2.91
C GLN A 135 -4.38 -2.48 2.40
N MET A 136 -4.65 -3.78 2.60
CA MET A 136 -3.75 -4.84 2.13
C MET A 136 -3.73 -4.95 0.60
N ILE A 137 -4.86 -4.71 -0.07
CA ILE A 137 -4.94 -4.74 -1.54
C ILE A 137 -4.09 -3.61 -2.14
N ALA A 138 -4.20 -2.40 -1.59
CA ALA A 138 -3.35 -1.27 -1.98
C ALA A 138 -1.87 -1.56 -1.69
N LEU A 139 -1.55 -2.26 -0.60
CA LEU A 139 -0.19 -2.64 -0.27
C LEU A 139 0.42 -3.60 -1.32
N TYR A 140 -0.34 -4.61 -1.76
CA TYR A 140 0.09 -5.51 -2.85
C TYR A 140 0.43 -4.72 -4.12
N LEU A 141 -0.44 -3.81 -4.52
CA LEU A 141 -0.24 -2.95 -5.69
C LEU A 141 0.98 -2.04 -5.52
N ALA A 142 1.11 -1.38 -4.36
CA ALA A 142 2.19 -0.48 -4.04
C ALA A 142 3.56 -1.16 -4.05
N PHE A 143 3.62 -2.40 -3.55
CA PHE A 143 4.87 -3.13 -3.52
C PHE A 143 5.24 -3.70 -4.89
N ARG A 144 4.25 -4.14 -5.70
CA ARG A 144 4.49 -4.67 -7.04
C ARG A 144 4.83 -3.58 -8.07
N TYR A 145 4.13 -2.46 -8.03
CA TYR A 145 4.26 -1.33 -8.95
C TYR A 145 4.40 0.00 -8.17
N PRO A 146 5.55 0.20 -7.50
CA PRO A 146 5.76 1.33 -6.60
C PRO A 146 5.64 2.70 -7.27
N GLU A 147 5.83 2.79 -8.59
CA GLU A 147 5.68 4.01 -9.38
C GLU A 147 4.22 4.44 -9.59
N SER A 148 3.27 3.51 -9.44
CA SER A 148 1.85 3.70 -9.79
C SER A 148 0.92 3.76 -8.58
N TYR A 149 1.26 3.06 -7.48
CA TYR A 149 0.40 2.87 -6.31
C TYR A 149 1.17 3.04 -4.99
N ALA A 150 0.43 3.31 -3.92
CA ALA A 150 0.96 3.44 -2.56
C ALA A 150 0.02 2.77 -1.52
N PRO A 151 0.50 2.49 -0.29
CA PRO A 151 -0.33 1.97 0.79
C PRO A 151 -1.53 2.89 1.05
N TYR A 152 -2.66 2.32 1.43
CA TYR A 152 -3.90 3.08 1.60
C TYR A 152 -4.34 3.09 3.07
N ASP A 153 -4.78 4.25 3.55
CA ASP A 153 -5.50 4.41 4.81
C ASP A 153 -6.59 5.47 4.60
N PHE A 154 -7.86 5.07 4.71
CA PHE A 154 -8.98 5.92 4.36
C PHE A 154 -9.06 7.17 5.22
N ASN A 155 -8.86 7.03 6.53
CA ASN A 155 -8.92 8.14 7.47
C ASN A 155 -7.82 9.19 7.19
N THR A 156 -6.60 8.74 6.96
CA THR A 156 -5.48 9.60 6.54
C THR A 156 -5.82 10.31 5.24
N PHE A 157 -6.39 9.61 4.26
CA PHE A 157 -6.78 10.20 2.99
C PHE A 157 -7.86 11.27 3.16
N GLN A 158 -8.93 11.00 3.93
CA GLN A 158 -9.98 11.99 4.21
C GLN A 158 -9.42 13.23 4.89
N LYS A 159 -8.59 13.07 5.92
CA LYS A 159 -7.95 14.20 6.61
C LYS A 159 -7.07 15.03 5.68
N ALA A 160 -6.28 14.38 4.83
CA ALA A 160 -5.47 15.08 3.83
C ALA A 160 -6.36 15.86 2.83
N MET A 161 -7.47 15.27 2.38
CA MET A 161 -8.42 15.94 1.47
C MET A 161 -9.08 17.16 2.13
N THR A 162 -9.43 17.06 3.42
CA THR A 162 -9.89 18.19 4.22
C THR A 162 -8.82 19.27 4.32
N ARG A 163 -7.56 18.90 4.61
CA ARG A 163 -6.43 19.83 4.71
C ARG A 163 -6.18 20.58 3.40
N PHE A 164 -6.35 19.91 2.27
CA PHE A 164 -6.20 20.50 0.94
C PHE A 164 -7.48 21.20 0.43
N GLU A 165 -8.51 21.34 1.28
CA GLU A 165 -9.80 21.94 0.93
C GLU A 165 -10.37 21.36 -0.37
N ALA A 166 -10.38 20.03 -0.48
CA ALA A 166 -11.03 19.35 -1.58
C ALA A 166 -12.54 19.64 -1.55
N ARG A 167 -13.13 19.98 -2.71
CA ARG A 167 -14.57 20.28 -2.82
C ARG A 167 -15.45 19.09 -2.47
N ASP A 168 -14.97 17.90 -2.79
CA ASP A 168 -15.63 16.64 -2.53
C ASP A 168 -14.64 15.75 -1.78
N ILE A 169 -15.03 15.32 -0.58
CA ILE A 169 -14.24 14.46 0.29
C ILE A 169 -14.94 13.09 0.31
N PRO A 170 -14.23 12.01 -0.03
CA PRO A 170 -14.85 10.69 -0.14
C PRO A 170 -15.45 10.27 1.21
N GLN A 171 -16.66 9.72 1.18
CA GLN A 171 -17.41 9.24 2.36
C GLN A 171 -17.28 7.72 2.57
N SER A 172 -16.75 7.01 1.59
CA SER A 172 -16.46 5.59 1.61
C SER A 172 -15.12 5.31 0.91
N ASN A 173 -14.65 4.07 1.02
CA ASN A 173 -13.41 3.65 0.36
C ASN A 173 -13.45 3.87 -1.15
N ASP A 174 -12.43 4.55 -1.66
CA ASP A 174 -12.29 4.87 -3.08
C ASP A 174 -10.80 4.85 -3.48
N LEU A 175 -10.29 3.65 -3.74
CA LEU A 175 -8.88 3.42 -4.11
C LEU A 175 -8.53 4.08 -5.44
N ALA A 176 -9.45 4.04 -6.42
CA ALA A 176 -9.20 4.61 -7.74
C ALA A 176 -8.97 6.12 -7.65
N ARG A 177 -9.82 6.83 -6.88
CA ARG A 177 -9.64 8.26 -6.58
C ARG A 177 -8.37 8.50 -5.79
N TYR A 178 -8.09 7.70 -4.76
CA TYR A 178 -6.88 7.82 -3.96
C TYR A 178 -5.62 7.81 -4.85
N PHE A 179 -5.47 6.82 -5.73
CA PHE A 179 -4.32 6.73 -6.63
C PHE A 179 -4.24 7.89 -7.63
N LYS A 180 -5.39 8.36 -8.16
CA LYS A 180 -5.44 9.55 -9.03
C LYS A 180 -4.97 10.81 -8.30
N VAL A 181 -5.38 10.98 -7.05
CA VAL A 181 -4.96 12.12 -6.21
C VAL A 181 -3.46 12.03 -5.92
N LEU A 182 -2.95 10.87 -5.51
CA LEU A 182 -1.51 10.73 -5.26
C LEU A 182 -0.68 11.06 -6.49
N ARG A 183 -1.08 10.61 -7.69
CA ARG A 183 -0.36 10.96 -8.93
C ARG A 183 -0.31 12.46 -9.15
N THR A 184 -1.43 13.15 -8.90
CA THR A 184 -1.51 14.61 -8.98
C THR A 184 -0.56 15.26 -7.97
N LEU A 185 -0.57 14.81 -6.70
CA LEU A 185 0.32 15.33 -5.66
C LEU A 185 1.79 15.07 -5.97
N MET A 186 2.13 13.89 -6.47
CA MET A 186 3.48 13.54 -6.90
C MET A 186 4.02 14.54 -7.92
N THR A 187 3.21 14.99 -8.89
CA THR A 187 3.65 16.01 -9.85
C THR A 187 4.01 17.35 -9.20
N PHE A 188 3.34 17.74 -8.11
CA PHE A 188 3.70 18.96 -7.37
C PHE A 188 4.98 18.78 -6.56
N LEU A 189 5.15 17.62 -5.92
CA LEU A 189 6.36 17.29 -5.14
C LEU A 189 7.60 17.19 -6.03
N GLU A 190 7.48 16.61 -7.23
CA GLU A 190 8.57 16.54 -8.20
C GLU A 190 8.93 17.92 -8.78
N LYS A 191 7.94 18.78 -9.03
CA LYS A 191 8.16 20.16 -9.53
C LYS A 191 8.85 21.08 -8.52
N ASP A 192 8.69 20.82 -7.22
CA ASP A 192 9.34 21.60 -6.17
C ASP A 192 10.88 21.47 -6.21
N GLY A 193 11.39 20.31 -6.62
CA GLY A 193 12.82 20.04 -6.80
C GLY A 193 13.62 19.74 -5.53
N ASP A 194 13.16 20.15 -4.34
CA ASP A 194 13.87 19.91 -3.07
C ASP A 194 13.27 18.76 -2.23
N VAL A 195 11.96 18.51 -2.36
CA VAL A 195 11.28 17.44 -1.61
C VAL A 195 11.93 16.07 -1.84
N VAL A 196 12.18 15.70 -3.10
CA VAL A 196 12.73 14.38 -3.44
C VAL A 196 14.14 14.20 -2.86
N PRO A 197 15.11 15.10 -3.09
CA PRO A 197 16.41 15.03 -2.43
C PRO A 197 16.34 15.01 -0.89
N ALA A 198 15.43 15.81 -0.30
CA ALA A 198 15.27 15.84 1.15
C ALA A 198 14.81 14.49 1.71
N MET A 199 13.84 13.83 1.07
CA MET A 199 13.42 12.49 1.46
C MET A 199 14.53 11.45 1.27
N GLN A 200 15.27 11.53 0.15
CA GLN A 200 16.35 10.58 -0.15
C GLN A 200 17.47 10.57 0.91
N LYS A 201 17.75 11.70 1.58
CA LYS A 201 18.72 11.76 2.69
C LYS A 201 18.36 10.85 3.87
N HIS A 202 17.08 10.50 4.02
CA HIS A 202 16.61 9.58 5.07
C HIS A 202 16.70 8.11 4.66
N LEU A 203 16.95 7.82 3.38
CA LEU A 203 16.94 6.46 2.86
C LEU A 203 18.32 5.83 2.87
N HIS A 204 18.42 4.64 3.46
CA HIS A 204 19.67 3.89 3.46
C HIS A 204 19.85 3.17 2.11
N PRO A 205 20.95 3.41 1.36
CA PRO A 205 21.08 2.99 -0.04
C PRO A 205 20.92 1.49 -0.32
N ARG A 206 21.29 0.64 0.65
CA ARG A 206 21.21 -0.84 0.50
C ARG A 206 19.96 -1.47 1.09
N ARG A 207 19.22 -0.72 1.91
CA ARG A 207 18.09 -1.27 2.69
C ARG A 207 16.76 -0.77 2.16
N HIS A 208 16.72 0.47 1.70
CA HIS A 208 15.50 1.14 1.26
C HIS A 208 15.46 1.20 -0.26
N PHE A 209 14.25 1.09 -0.82
CA PHE A 209 14.03 1.23 -2.24
C PHE A 209 14.48 2.62 -2.72
N GLN A 210 15.31 2.67 -3.76
CA GLN A 210 15.89 3.94 -4.26
C GLN A 210 15.16 4.47 -5.51
N GLY A 211 14.32 3.66 -6.14
CA GLY A 211 13.60 4.03 -7.36
C GLY A 211 12.48 5.04 -7.12
N LYS A 212 11.87 5.50 -8.23
CA LYS A 212 10.67 6.33 -8.16
C LYS A 212 9.54 5.56 -7.46
N THR A 213 8.88 6.21 -6.52
CA THR A 213 7.76 5.60 -5.81
C THR A 213 6.74 6.61 -5.33
N MET A 214 5.47 6.18 -5.34
CA MET A 214 4.33 6.92 -4.81
C MET A 214 4.30 6.95 -3.28
N LEU A 215 5.21 6.23 -2.60
CA LEU A 215 5.39 6.35 -1.15
C LEU A 215 5.67 7.79 -0.71
N LEU A 216 6.34 8.60 -1.54
CA LEU A 216 6.57 10.02 -1.24
C LEU A 216 5.27 10.82 -1.18
N ALA A 217 4.36 10.58 -2.13
CA ALA A 217 3.05 11.24 -2.15
C ALA A 217 2.14 10.75 -1.01
N GLU A 218 2.22 9.46 -0.66
CA GLU A 218 1.50 8.92 0.51
C GLU A 218 2.03 9.48 1.82
N ASP A 219 3.36 9.60 1.97
CA ASP A 219 3.99 10.18 3.15
C ASP A 219 3.64 11.67 3.30
N PHE A 220 3.64 12.42 2.20
CA PHE A 220 3.15 13.80 2.17
C PHE A 220 1.67 13.91 2.61
N CYS A 221 0.79 13.03 2.10
CA CYS A 221 -0.60 12.96 2.56
C CYS A 221 -0.69 12.68 4.06
N ARG A 222 0.14 11.77 4.58
CA ARG A 222 0.19 11.44 6.00
C ARG A 222 0.65 12.63 6.84
N PHE A 223 1.69 13.33 6.42
CA PHE A 223 2.13 14.59 7.05
C PHE A 223 1.01 15.63 7.07
N ALA A 224 0.31 15.83 5.94
CA ALA A 224 -0.77 16.81 5.83
C ALA A 224 -2.00 16.46 6.69
N ALA A 225 -2.24 15.16 6.94
CA ALA A 225 -3.38 14.68 7.72
C ALA A 225 -3.28 14.96 9.22
N GLY A 226 -2.05 15.14 9.75
CA GLY A 226 -1.80 15.30 11.19
C GLY A 226 -1.72 13.97 11.93
#